data_AF-A0A9E5K937-F1
#
_entry.id   AF-A0A9E5K937-F1
#
_cell.length_a   1.000
_cell.length_b   1.000
_cell.length_c   1.000
_cell.angle_alpha   90.00
_cell.angle_beta   90.00
_cell.angle_gamma   90.00
#
_symmetry.space_group_name_H-M   'P 1'
#
loop_
_entity.id
_entity.type
_entity.pdbx_description
1 polymer ?
#
loop_
_entity_poly.entity_id
_entity_poly.type
_entity_poly.pdbx_seq_one_letter_code
_entity_poly.pdbx_strand_id
1 'polypeptide(L)'
;MTPQTGHLVRPLLSLSKSDLSRFAKDQQIKHIEDESNGDCRYFRNQIRHKVIPNLVEVSSQYGGESKLLRRVTELTSEIHQLRKENTVQASEWILQRVTRTPFWVSFSREEWLLLSSQVRKQVALQLWALVAHETLETKELSLLGNVIERQKAASLSGRVSVRVSCGLVYLLTPENQQAIEKVRTSRSLLDFYCRRGSKLKLKALLKRSQAEVRLLQPGDRFRTKKMKRLCLELAIPAPERALLPVVAKPGSKDLLWHFPIQDAFGDCLKLPWKKK
;
A
#
# COMPACT_ATOMS: atom_id res chain seq x y z
N MET A 1 15.66 18.30 14.62
CA MET A 1 16.82 17.38 14.67
C MET A 1 16.86 16.75 16.05
N THR A 2 17.19 15.47 16.16
CA THR A 2 17.29 14.79 17.46
C THR A 2 18.72 14.87 18.03
N PRO A 3 18.90 14.88 19.36
CA PRO A 3 20.22 14.86 20.01
C PRO A 3 21.07 13.65 19.59
N GLN A 4 20.44 12.55 19.20
CA GLN A 4 21.11 11.36 18.69
C GLN A 4 20.37 10.79 17.49
N THR A 5 21.10 10.31 16.49
CA THR A 5 20.57 9.56 15.35
C THR A 5 21.49 8.36 15.08
N GLY A 6 21.03 7.15 15.41
CA GLY A 6 21.89 5.96 15.39
C GLY A 6 23.12 6.15 16.29
N HIS A 7 24.31 6.05 15.70
CA HIS A 7 25.59 6.26 16.39
C HIS A 7 26.06 7.73 16.42
N LEU A 8 25.38 8.65 15.72
CA LEU A 8 25.76 10.07 15.70
C LEU A 8 25.12 10.83 16.87
N VAL A 9 25.94 11.28 17.81
CA VAL A 9 25.52 12.08 18.98
C VAL A 9 25.85 13.57 18.75
N ARG A 10 24.93 14.46 19.15
CA ARG A 10 25.01 15.92 18.98
C ARG A 10 24.94 16.60 20.36
N PRO A 11 26.01 16.52 21.18
CA PRO A 11 25.99 16.97 22.58
C PRO A 11 25.77 18.48 22.74
N LEU A 12 26.18 19.27 21.76
CA LEU A 12 26.05 20.74 21.78
C LEU A 12 24.72 21.24 21.20
N LEU A 13 23.78 20.36 20.83
CA LEU A 13 22.55 20.75 20.13
C LEU A 13 21.63 21.65 20.96
N SER A 14 21.67 21.54 22.28
CA SER A 14 20.86 22.35 23.22
C SER A 14 21.51 23.69 23.58
N LEU A 15 22.76 23.92 23.19
CA LEU A 15 23.51 25.12 23.56
C LEU A 15 23.42 26.17 22.45
N SER A 16 23.24 27.44 22.84
CA SER A 16 23.25 28.54 21.89
C SER A 16 24.67 28.84 21.41
N LYS A 17 24.79 29.44 20.23
CA LYS A 17 26.10 29.90 19.73
C LYS A 17 26.73 30.90 20.71
N SER A 18 25.93 31.80 21.29
CA SER A 18 26.39 32.76 22.30
C SER A 18 26.96 32.08 23.54
N ASP A 19 26.32 31.03 24.04
CA ASP A 19 26.82 30.29 25.21
C ASP A 19 28.15 29.59 24.90
N LEU A 20 28.26 28.99 23.71
CA LEU A 20 29.51 28.36 23.26
C LEU A 20 30.63 29.38 23.07
N SER A 21 30.34 30.54 22.48
CA SER A 21 31.31 31.63 22.30
C SER A 21 31.77 32.20 23.64
N ARG A 22 30.86 32.38 24.60
CA ARG A 22 31.21 32.83 25.96
C ARG A 22 32.08 31.79 26.66
N PHE A 23 31.67 30.53 26.65
CA PHE A 23 32.44 29.44 27.26
C PHE A 23 33.84 29.31 26.66
N ALA A 24 33.97 29.37 25.33
CA ALA A 24 35.27 29.33 24.66
C ALA A 24 36.16 30.52 25.06
N LYS A 25 35.58 31.71 25.22
CA LYS A 25 36.30 32.90 25.69
C LYS A 25 36.75 32.76 27.14
N ASP A 26 35.86 32.35 28.03
CA ASP A 26 36.12 32.21 29.47
C ASP A 26 37.18 31.13 29.75
N GLN A 27 37.17 30.05 28.96
CA GLN A 27 38.15 28.96 29.04
C GLN A 27 39.38 29.16 28.13
N GLN A 28 39.50 30.32 27.47
CA GLN A 28 40.59 30.66 26.56
C GLN A 28 40.85 29.60 25.46
N ILE A 29 39.79 28.96 24.96
CA ILE A 29 39.86 27.94 23.91
C ILE A 29 40.10 28.62 22.56
N LYS A 30 41.30 28.41 22.01
CA LYS A 30 41.64 28.84 20.64
C LYS A 30 40.88 27.97 19.63
N HIS A 31 40.19 28.61 18.69
CA HIS A 31 39.51 27.95 17.57
C HIS A 31 39.82 28.70 16.27
N ILE A 32 39.69 28.01 15.14
CA ILE A 32 39.91 28.56 13.80
C ILE A 32 38.55 28.76 13.14
N GLU A 33 38.31 29.94 12.57
CA GLU A 33 37.13 30.18 11.73
C GLU A 33 37.44 29.78 10.30
N ASP A 34 36.65 28.85 9.74
CA ASP A 34 36.74 28.46 8.34
C ASP A 34 36.27 29.61 7.44
N GLU A 35 37.11 30.01 6.47
CA GLU A 35 36.86 31.10 5.51
C GLU A 35 35.56 30.90 4.71
N SER A 36 35.17 29.63 4.46
CA SER A 36 33.93 29.28 3.77
C SER A 36 32.66 29.67 4.56
N ASN A 37 32.79 30.03 5.85
CA ASN A 37 31.66 30.53 6.62
C ASN A 37 31.10 31.85 6.10
N GLY A 38 31.90 32.70 5.45
CA GLY A 38 31.44 33.93 4.82
C GLY A 38 30.70 33.71 3.49
N ASP A 39 30.84 32.53 2.90
CA ASP A 39 30.43 32.28 1.53
C ASP A 39 28.91 32.03 1.40
N CYS A 40 28.21 32.99 0.82
CA CYS A 40 26.77 32.90 0.57
C CYS A 40 26.38 32.09 -0.68
N ARG A 41 27.30 31.41 -1.37
CA ARG A 41 26.96 30.51 -2.48
C ARG A 41 26.12 29.32 -2.01
N TYR A 42 26.33 28.86 -0.78
CA TYR A 42 25.56 27.74 -0.20
C TYR A 42 24.23 28.20 0.41
N PHE A 43 23.13 27.52 0.07
CA PHE A 43 21.79 27.82 0.58
C PHE A 43 21.71 27.89 2.11
N ARG A 44 22.43 27.01 2.82
CA ARG A 44 22.54 27.05 4.29
C ARG A 44 23.13 28.37 4.80
N ASN A 45 24.18 28.88 4.15
CA ASN A 45 24.82 30.14 4.55
C ASN A 45 23.92 31.34 4.21
N GLN A 46 23.15 31.28 3.11
CA GLN A 46 22.13 32.28 2.83
C GLN A 46 21.05 32.31 3.91
N ILE A 47 20.55 31.16 4.36
CA ILE A 47 19.61 31.10 5.49
C ILE A 47 20.25 31.73 6.74
N ARG A 48 21.49 31.34 7.08
CA ARG A 48 22.19 31.82 8.28
C ARG A 48 22.42 33.33 8.28
N HIS A 49 22.85 33.89 7.16
CA HIS A 49 23.30 35.29 7.09
C HIS A 49 22.19 36.25 6.66
N LYS A 50 21.19 35.79 5.90
CA LYS A 50 20.13 36.64 5.36
C LYS A 50 18.76 36.39 5.99
N VAL A 51 18.42 35.16 6.35
CA VAL A 51 17.05 34.83 6.81
C VAL A 51 16.95 34.85 8.33
N ILE A 52 17.83 34.13 9.02
CA ILE A 52 17.79 34.00 10.48
C ILE A 52 17.90 35.36 11.20
N PRO A 53 18.81 36.28 10.83
CA PRO A 53 18.92 37.57 11.53
C PRO A 53 17.64 38.40 11.42
N ASN A 54 17.05 38.46 10.22
CA ASN A 54 15.78 39.15 9.99
C ASN A 54 14.63 38.51 10.79
N LEU A 55 14.59 37.18 10.89
CA LEU A 55 13.60 36.49 11.73
C LEU A 55 13.76 36.82 13.22
N VAL A 56 15.00 36.89 13.71
CA VAL A 56 15.31 37.27 15.10
C VAL A 56 14.88 38.72 15.35
N GLU A 57 15.17 39.63 14.44
CA GLU A 57 14.78 41.03 14.54
C GLU A 57 13.25 41.17 14.65
N VAL A 58 12.50 40.58 13.71
CA VAL A 58 11.03 40.61 13.73
C VAL A 58 10.46 39.92 14.97
N SER A 59 11.12 38.85 15.47
CA SER A 59 10.66 38.14 16.67
C SER A 59 10.66 39.00 17.93
N SER A 60 11.42 40.10 17.96
CA SER A 60 11.44 41.06 19.08
C SER A 60 10.03 41.61 19.37
N GLN A 61 9.21 41.80 18.34
CA GLN A 61 7.81 42.24 18.48
C GLN A 61 6.88 41.14 19.02
N TYR A 62 7.34 39.88 19.03
CA TYR A 62 6.59 38.69 19.48
C TYR A 62 7.14 38.10 20.79
N GLY A 63 7.98 38.86 21.52
CA GLY A 63 8.59 38.42 22.79
C GLY A 63 9.95 37.72 22.63
N GLY A 64 10.64 37.97 21.52
CA GLY A 64 12.04 37.61 21.28
C GLY A 64 12.26 36.21 20.69
N GLU A 65 13.52 35.95 20.33
CA GLU A 65 13.98 34.72 19.66
C GLU A 65 13.57 33.46 20.42
N SER A 66 13.75 33.45 21.75
CA SER A 66 13.45 32.29 22.59
C SER A 66 11.97 31.89 22.53
N LYS A 67 11.06 32.87 22.49
CA LYS A 67 9.61 32.60 22.43
C LYS A 67 9.20 32.10 21.05
N LEU A 68 9.78 32.65 19.98
CA LEU A 68 9.58 32.15 18.62
C LEU A 68 10.09 30.72 18.47
N LEU A 69 11.33 30.45 18.88
CA LEU A 69 11.93 29.13 18.81
C LEU A 69 11.12 28.11 19.61
N ARG A 70 10.69 28.45 20.84
CA ARG A 70 9.84 27.57 21.65
C ARG A 70 8.53 27.25 20.95
N ARG A 71 7.88 28.25 20.34
CA ARG A 71 6.63 28.02 19.61
C ARG A 71 6.83 27.13 18.38
N VAL A 72 7.90 27.34 17.62
CA VAL A 72 8.22 26.50 16.45
C VAL A 72 8.55 25.07 16.89
N THR A 73 9.30 24.87 17.97
CA THR A 73 9.62 23.53 18.49
C THR A 73 8.36 22.81 19.01
N GLU A 74 7.49 23.51 19.75
CA GLU A 74 6.18 22.99 20.18
C GLU A 74 5.34 22.53 18.98
N LEU A 75 5.14 23.40 17.98
CA LEU A 75 4.33 23.08 16.79
C LEU A 75 4.92 21.95 15.96
N THR A 76 6.24 21.94 15.76
CA THR A 76 6.90 20.86 15.03
C THR A 76 6.80 19.53 15.78
N SER A 77 6.90 19.54 17.12
CA SER A 77 6.70 18.33 17.93
C SER A 77 5.27 17.82 17.82
N GLU A 78 4.28 18.71 17.86
CA GLU A 78 2.87 18.36 17.69
C GLU A 78 2.60 17.73 16.31
N ILE A 79 3.14 18.33 15.25
CA ILE A 79 3.07 17.77 13.89
C ILE A 79 3.74 16.39 13.82
N HIS A 80 4.90 16.23 14.46
CA HIS A 80 5.60 14.94 14.49
C HIS A 80 4.79 13.88 15.23
N GLN A 81 4.16 14.24 16.35
CA GLN A 81 3.31 13.35 17.13
C GLN A 81 2.08 12.92 16.32
N LEU A 82 1.35 13.86 15.72
CA LEU A 82 0.20 13.57 14.85
C LEU A 82 0.61 12.68 13.65
N ARG A 83 1.78 12.92 13.05
CA ARG A 83 2.29 12.05 11.98
C ARG A 83 2.55 10.63 12.48
N LYS A 84 3.12 10.48 13.68
CA LYS A 84 3.36 9.17 14.29
C LYS A 84 2.05 8.43 14.54
N GLU A 85 1.04 9.10 15.10
CA GLU A 85 -0.29 8.53 15.33
C GLU A 85 -0.95 8.09 14.03
N ASN A 86 -0.96 8.95 13.00
CA ASN A 86 -1.48 8.60 11.67
C ASN A 86 -0.73 7.41 11.05
N THR A 87 0.57 7.26 11.32
CA THR A 87 1.39 6.14 10.84
C THR A 87 0.97 4.83 11.50
N VAL A 88 0.76 4.85 12.83
CA VAL A 88 0.28 3.70 13.59
C VAL A 88 -1.13 3.30 13.13
N GLN A 89 -2.04 4.26 13.02
CA GLN A 89 -3.40 4.02 12.54
C GLN A 89 -3.41 3.41 11.13
N ALA A 90 -2.54 3.87 10.24
CA ALA A 90 -2.38 3.29 8.92
C ALA A 90 -1.91 1.83 8.97
N SER A 91 -0.93 1.50 9.82
CA SER A 91 -0.44 0.14 9.98
C SER A 91 -1.52 -0.81 10.51
N GLU A 92 -2.27 -0.38 11.52
CA GLU A 92 -3.40 -1.15 12.07
C GLU A 92 -4.48 -1.39 11.02
N TRP A 93 -4.84 -0.34 10.27
CA TRP A 93 -5.82 -0.45 9.21
C TRP A 93 -5.37 -1.45 8.13
N ILE A 94 -4.09 -1.41 7.72
CA ILE A 94 -3.55 -2.37 6.75
C ILE A 94 -3.67 -3.80 7.29
N LEU A 95 -3.26 -4.04 8.53
CA LEU A 95 -3.31 -5.39 9.13
C LEU A 95 -4.73 -5.95 9.20
N GLN A 96 -5.71 -5.10 9.51
CA GLN A 96 -7.09 -5.53 9.71
C GLN A 96 -7.90 -5.64 8.40
N ARG A 97 -7.72 -4.67 7.49
CA ARG A 97 -8.63 -4.46 6.34
C ARG A 97 -8.03 -4.92 5.01
N VAL A 98 -6.70 -5.08 4.93
CA VAL A 98 -6.05 -5.48 3.68
C VAL A 98 -5.91 -6.99 3.62
N THR A 99 -6.40 -7.57 2.53
CA THR A 99 -6.22 -8.99 2.23
C THR A 99 -5.08 -9.15 1.23
N ARG A 100 -4.02 -9.84 1.66
CA ARG A 100 -2.89 -10.22 0.82
C ARG A 100 -3.03 -11.67 0.40
N THR A 101 -2.90 -11.92 -0.89
CA THR A 101 -2.88 -13.26 -1.49
C THR A 101 -1.69 -13.37 -2.42
N PRO A 102 -1.31 -14.57 -2.88
CA PRO A 102 -0.29 -14.71 -3.91
C PRO A 102 -0.62 -14.00 -5.24
N PHE A 103 -1.90 -13.65 -5.46
CA PHE A 103 -2.40 -13.14 -6.75
C PHE A 103 -2.69 -11.63 -6.75
N TRP A 104 -2.86 -11.02 -5.59
CA TRP A 104 -3.12 -9.60 -5.44
C TRP A 104 -3.11 -9.18 -3.97
N VAL A 105 -3.01 -7.87 -3.78
CA VAL A 105 -3.38 -7.19 -2.54
C VAL A 105 -4.72 -6.48 -2.77
N SER A 106 -5.65 -6.61 -1.83
CA SER A 106 -7.00 -6.03 -1.98
C SER A 106 -7.56 -5.46 -0.69
N PHE A 107 -8.42 -4.46 -0.80
CA PHE A 107 -9.13 -3.83 0.32
C PHE A 107 -10.43 -3.16 -0.13
N SER A 108 -11.31 -2.83 0.83
CA SER A 108 -12.58 -2.16 0.56
C SER A 108 -12.39 -0.70 0.16
N ARG A 109 -13.01 -0.29 -0.96
CA ARG A 109 -13.05 1.11 -1.39
C ARG A 109 -13.84 1.98 -0.39
N GLU A 110 -14.91 1.45 0.17
CA GLU A 110 -15.74 2.19 1.12
C GLU A 110 -14.95 2.52 2.38
N GLU A 111 -14.30 1.50 2.97
CA GLU A 111 -13.45 1.68 4.15
C GLU A 111 -12.28 2.63 3.89
N TRP A 112 -11.72 2.61 2.67
CA TRP A 112 -10.70 3.56 2.25
C TRP A 112 -11.21 5.01 2.23
N LEU A 113 -12.43 5.23 1.72
CA LEU A 113 -13.02 6.57 1.61
C LEU A 113 -13.37 7.16 2.98
N LEU A 114 -13.65 6.31 3.98
CA LEU A 114 -13.89 6.71 5.38
C LEU A 114 -12.63 7.24 6.08
N LEU A 115 -11.43 6.92 5.59
CA LEU A 115 -10.18 7.40 6.18
C LEU A 115 -9.97 8.91 5.95
N SER A 116 -9.29 9.57 6.87
CA SER A 116 -8.83 10.95 6.67
C SER A 116 -7.78 11.02 5.55
N SER A 117 -7.61 12.19 4.93
CA SER A 117 -6.61 12.38 3.86
C SER A 117 -5.18 12.07 4.33
N GLN A 118 -4.86 12.39 5.59
CA GLN A 118 -3.55 12.10 6.19
C GLN A 118 -3.32 10.61 6.39
N VAL A 119 -4.32 9.88 6.90
CA VAL A 119 -4.22 8.42 7.08
C VAL A 119 -4.18 7.71 5.74
N ARG A 120 -5.01 8.11 4.76
CA ARG A 120 -4.95 7.57 3.38
C ARG A 120 -3.56 7.70 2.79
N LYS A 121 -2.91 8.85 2.98
CA LYS A 121 -1.52 9.08 2.53
C LYS A 121 -0.56 8.09 3.20
N GLN A 122 -0.66 7.89 4.52
CA GLN A 122 0.21 6.94 5.23
C GLN A 122 -0.06 5.48 4.81
N VAL A 123 -1.33 5.10 4.65
CA VAL A 123 -1.71 3.76 4.16
C VAL A 123 -1.15 3.53 2.76
N ALA A 124 -1.27 4.51 1.86
CA ALA A 124 -0.70 4.41 0.52
C ALA A 124 0.82 4.21 0.53
N LEU A 125 1.54 4.99 1.33
CA LEU A 125 3.00 4.89 1.46
C LEU A 125 3.42 3.53 2.01
N GLN A 126 2.78 3.05 3.08
CA GLN A 126 3.10 1.77 3.70
C GLN A 126 2.72 0.58 2.82
N LEU A 127 1.55 0.63 2.18
CA LEU A 127 1.14 -0.39 1.20
C LEU A 127 2.12 -0.43 0.03
N TRP A 128 2.55 0.72 -0.47
CA TRP A 128 3.51 0.76 -1.56
C TRP A 128 4.86 0.16 -1.16
N ALA A 129 5.39 0.55 0.00
CA ALA A 129 6.64 -0.03 0.52
C ALA A 129 6.55 -1.56 0.68
N LEU A 130 5.37 -2.08 1.02
CA LEU A 130 5.10 -3.51 1.16
C LEU A 130 4.97 -4.25 -0.19
N VAL A 131 4.56 -3.55 -1.24
CA VAL A 131 4.26 -4.12 -2.57
C VAL A 131 5.41 -3.95 -3.56
N ALA A 132 6.08 -2.80 -3.57
CA ALA A 132 7.10 -2.43 -4.55
C ALA A 132 8.51 -2.31 -3.94
N HIS A 133 8.66 -2.36 -2.61
CA HIS A 133 9.93 -2.14 -1.91
C HIS A 133 10.64 -0.81 -2.24
N GLU A 134 9.90 0.14 -2.80
CA GLU A 134 10.37 1.46 -3.21
C GLU A 134 9.60 2.56 -2.47
N THR A 135 10.07 3.81 -2.56
CA THR A 135 9.34 4.97 -2.02
C THR A 135 8.41 5.53 -3.09
N LEU A 136 7.13 5.68 -2.76
CA LEU A 136 6.12 6.19 -3.67
C LEU A 136 6.30 7.71 -3.85
N GLU A 137 6.38 8.19 -5.09
CA GLU A 137 6.48 9.61 -5.36
C GLU A 137 5.15 10.34 -5.13
N THR A 138 5.20 11.67 -4.95
CA THR A 138 4.00 12.48 -4.67
C THR A 138 2.98 12.44 -5.81
N LYS A 139 3.43 12.32 -7.07
CA LYS A 139 2.56 12.18 -8.25
C LYS A 139 1.76 10.88 -8.22
N GLU A 140 2.37 9.81 -7.71
CA GLU A 140 1.76 8.48 -7.70
C GLU A 140 0.71 8.34 -6.60
N LEU A 141 0.87 9.05 -5.48
CA LEU A 141 -0.17 9.21 -4.46
C LEU A 141 -1.45 9.82 -5.05
N SER A 142 -1.32 10.87 -5.87
CA SER A 142 -2.46 11.49 -6.55
C SER A 142 -3.09 10.55 -7.57
N LEU A 143 -2.28 9.79 -8.31
CA LEU A 143 -2.79 8.77 -9.24
C LEU A 143 -3.58 7.68 -8.52
N LEU A 144 -3.08 7.16 -7.40
CA LEU A 144 -3.77 6.15 -6.59
C LEU A 144 -5.13 6.68 -6.09
N GLY A 145 -5.16 7.91 -5.55
CA GLY A 145 -6.40 8.57 -5.15
C GLY A 145 -7.39 8.67 -6.31
N ASN A 146 -6.93 9.16 -7.47
CA ASN A 146 -7.76 9.29 -8.68
C ASN A 146 -8.32 7.94 -9.17
N VAL A 147 -7.55 6.85 -9.12
CA VAL A 147 -8.02 5.51 -9.50
C VAL A 147 -9.14 5.04 -8.59
N ILE A 148 -8.98 5.23 -7.28
CA ILE A 148 -9.95 4.78 -6.29
C ILE A 148 -11.23 5.61 -6.38
N GLU A 149 -11.11 6.93 -6.56
CA GLU A 149 -12.26 7.82 -6.67
C GLU A 149 -13.01 7.66 -8.00
N ARG A 150 -12.28 7.71 -9.12
CA ARG A 150 -12.83 7.69 -10.49
C ARG A 150 -13.05 6.29 -11.06
N GLN A 151 -12.63 5.24 -10.35
CA GLN A 151 -12.73 3.83 -10.74
C GLN A 151 -12.09 3.49 -12.10
N LYS A 152 -11.11 4.30 -12.54
CA LYS A 152 -10.36 4.05 -13.77
C LYS A 152 -9.09 3.28 -13.43
N ALA A 153 -8.86 2.15 -14.08
CA ALA A 153 -7.63 1.39 -13.91
C ALA A 153 -6.42 2.25 -14.29
N ALA A 154 -5.34 2.13 -13.52
CA ALA A 154 -4.06 2.76 -13.85
C ALA A 154 -2.89 1.86 -13.46
N SER A 155 -1.71 2.17 -14.00
CA SER A 155 -0.46 1.55 -13.61
C SER A 155 0.37 2.57 -12.84
N LEU A 156 0.81 2.21 -11.63
CA LEU A 156 1.71 2.99 -10.81
C LEU A 156 3.15 2.54 -11.08
N SER A 157 4.06 3.50 -11.28
CA SER A 157 5.46 3.30 -11.70
C SER A 157 5.63 2.39 -12.93
N GLY A 158 4.57 2.17 -13.73
CA GLY A 158 4.54 1.20 -14.82
C GLY A 158 4.54 -0.27 -14.41
N ARG A 159 4.65 -0.60 -13.12
CA ARG A 159 4.81 -1.97 -12.62
C ARG A 159 3.58 -2.51 -11.90
N VAL A 160 2.91 -1.66 -11.11
CA VAL A 160 1.78 -2.09 -10.25
C VAL A 160 0.47 -1.66 -10.88
N SER A 161 -0.33 -2.62 -11.32
CA SER A 161 -1.67 -2.35 -11.86
C SER A 161 -2.66 -2.18 -10.72
N VAL A 162 -3.34 -1.03 -10.68
CA VAL A 162 -4.43 -0.74 -9.75
C VAL A 162 -5.78 -0.81 -10.47
N ARG A 163 -6.72 -1.56 -9.91
CA ARG A 163 -8.06 -1.72 -10.48
C ARG A 163 -9.13 -1.66 -9.39
N VAL A 164 -10.27 -1.07 -9.71
CA VAL A 164 -11.46 -1.11 -8.84
C VAL A 164 -12.48 -2.04 -9.48
N SER A 165 -13.05 -2.96 -8.71
CA SER A 165 -14.10 -3.86 -9.16
C SER A 165 -15.00 -4.24 -8.01
N CYS A 166 -16.32 -4.11 -8.18
CA CYS A 166 -17.32 -4.54 -7.20
C CYS A 166 -17.08 -3.98 -5.78
N GLY A 167 -16.67 -2.71 -5.67
CA GLY A 167 -16.40 -2.05 -4.39
C GLY A 167 -15.04 -2.39 -3.76
N LEU A 168 -14.24 -3.26 -4.38
CA LEU A 168 -12.90 -3.62 -3.92
C LEU A 168 -11.83 -2.98 -4.80
N VAL A 169 -10.74 -2.56 -4.16
CA VAL A 169 -9.52 -2.10 -4.82
C VAL A 169 -8.54 -3.27 -4.87
N TYR A 170 -7.92 -3.49 -6.04
CA TYR A 170 -6.92 -4.51 -6.27
C TYR A 170 -5.62 -3.87 -6.74
N LEU A 171 -4.53 -4.28 -6.11
CA LEU A 171 -3.15 -3.99 -6.49
C LEU A 171 -2.52 -5.30 -7.01
N LEU A 172 -2.02 -5.27 -8.23
CA LEU A 172 -1.38 -6.42 -8.88
C LEU A 172 0.07 -6.07 -9.22
N THR A 173 1.01 -6.76 -8.57
CA THR A 173 2.45 -6.66 -8.88
C THR A 173 2.86 -7.57 -10.03
N PRO A 174 4.08 -7.40 -10.57
CA PRO A 174 4.65 -8.36 -11.52
C PRO A 174 4.70 -9.80 -10.97
N GLU A 175 5.05 -9.99 -9.69
CA GLU A 175 5.08 -11.30 -9.04
C GLU A 175 3.69 -11.93 -8.97
N ASN A 176 2.68 -11.10 -8.67
CA ASN A 176 1.29 -11.54 -8.70
C ASN A 176 0.87 -12.00 -10.09
N GLN A 177 1.24 -11.25 -11.14
CA GLN A 177 0.93 -11.62 -12.52
C GLN A 177 1.59 -12.95 -12.90
N GLN A 178 2.84 -13.16 -12.50
CA GLN A 178 3.52 -14.45 -12.70
C GLN A 178 2.81 -15.59 -11.98
N ALA A 179 2.36 -15.38 -10.74
CA ALA A 179 1.61 -16.38 -9.99
C ALA A 179 0.27 -16.73 -10.66
N ILE A 180 -0.45 -15.73 -11.18
CA ILE A 180 -1.68 -15.92 -11.96
C ILE A 180 -1.40 -16.76 -13.20
N GLU A 181 -0.31 -16.47 -13.92
CA GLU A 181 0.02 -17.17 -15.16
C GLU A 181 0.45 -18.63 -14.91
N LYS A 182 1.15 -18.90 -13.80
CA LYS A 182 1.44 -20.28 -13.36
C LYS A 182 0.17 -21.10 -13.11
N VAL A 183 -0.88 -20.50 -12.56
CA VAL A 183 -2.16 -21.18 -12.35
C VAL A 183 -2.86 -21.44 -13.70
N ARG A 184 -2.84 -20.47 -14.62
CA ARG A 184 -3.45 -20.61 -15.96
C ARG A 184 -2.82 -21.69 -16.81
N THR A 185 -1.50 -21.85 -16.70
CA THR A 185 -0.72 -22.83 -17.47
C THR A 185 -0.57 -24.18 -16.75
N SER A 186 -1.09 -24.32 -15.53
CA SER A 186 -0.97 -25.54 -14.74
C SER A 186 -1.71 -26.71 -15.38
N ARG A 187 -1.02 -27.86 -15.49
CA ARG A 187 -1.62 -29.13 -15.94
C ARG A 187 -2.60 -29.74 -14.95
N SER A 188 -2.55 -29.34 -13.67
CA SER A 188 -3.37 -29.90 -12.60
C SER A 188 -3.98 -28.81 -11.73
N LEU A 189 -5.11 -28.25 -12.19
CA LEU A 189 -5.90 -27.28 -11.42
C LEU A 189 -6.48 -27.88 -10.13
N LEU A 190 -6.63 -29.22 -10.08
CA LEU A 190 -7.14 -29.93 -8.92
C LEU A 190 -6.22 -29.78 -7.70
N ASP A 191 -4.91 -29.74 -7.89
CA ASP A 191 -3.98 -29.55 -6.76
C ASP A 191 -4.15 -28.20 -6.09
N PHE A 192 -4.63 -27.23 -6.85
CA PHE A 192 -4.78 -25.86 -6.43
C PHE A 192 -6.17 -25.58 -5.81
N TYR A 193 -7.25 -26.05 -6.44
CA TYR A 193 -8.62 -25.77 -6.00
C TYR A 193 -9.24 -26.84 -5.11
N CYS A 194 -8.68 -28.04 -5.01
CA CYS A 194 -9.29 -29.10 -4.21
C CYS A 194 -9.10 -28.87 -2.71
N ARG A 195 -10.15 -29.15 -1.93
CA ARG A 195 -10.04 -29.25 -0.46
C ARG A 195 -9.20 -30.48 -0.08
N ARG A 196 -8.48 -30.38 1.04
CA ARG A 196 -7.70 -31.52 1.58
C ARG A 196 -8.64 -32.70 1.83
N GLY A 197 -8.26 -33.89 1.36
CA GLY A 197 -9.06 -35.12 1.47
C GLY A 197 -10.14 -35.31 0.39
N SER A 198 -10.52 -34.26 -0.35
CA SER A 198 -11.63 -34.35 -1.33
C SER A 198 -11.20 -34.80 -2.73
N LYS A 199 -9.89 -34.96 -3.00
CA LYS A 199 -9.35 -35.17 -4.35
C LYS A 199 -9.86 -36.46 -5.01
N LEU A 200 -9.92 -37.55 -4.26
CA LEU A 200 -10.43 -38.84 -4.77
C LEU A 200 -11.93 -38.77 -5.07
N LYS A 201 -12.72 -38.18 -4.16
CA LYS A 201 -14.16 -37.94 -4.35
C LYS A 201 -14.43 -37.10 -5.59
N LEU A 202 -13.70 -35.99 -5.76
CA LEU A 202 -13.85 -35.11 -6.91
C LEU A 202 -13.48 -35.82 -8.22
N LYS A 203 -12.38 -36.58 -8.25
CA LYS A 203 -12.00 -37.39 -9.43
C LYS A 203 -13.10 -38.39 -9.81
N ALA A 204 -13.71 -39.06 -8.83
CA ALA A 204 -14.82 -39.98 -9.08
C ALA A 204 -16.05 -39.27 -9.65
N LEU A 205 -16.41 -38.09 -9.10
CA LEU A 205 -17.53 -37.27 -9.59
C LEU A 205 -17.31 -36.78 -11.02
N LEU A 206 -16.11 -36.28 -11.33
CA LEU A 206 -15.73 -35.83 -12.66
C LEU A 206 -15.78 -36.97 -13.67
N LYS A 207 -15.28 -38.16 -13.31
CA LYS A 207 -15.34 -39.36 -14.17
C LYS A 207 -16.77 -39.80 -14.45
N ARG A 208 -17.64 -39.84 -13.41
CA ARG A 208 -19.06 -40.21 -13.55
C ARG A 208 -19.83 -39.22 -14.43
N SER A 209 -19.50 -37.94 -14.33
CA SER A 209 -20.20 -36.86 -15.04
C SER A 209 -19.58 -36.52 -16.40
N GLN A 210 -18.54 -37.25 -16.83
CA GLN A 210 -17.73 -36.95 -18.02
C GLN A 210 -17.34 -35.47 -18.08
N ALA A 211 -16.79 -34.97 -16.99
CA ALA A 211 -16.55 -33.55 -16.76
C ALA A 211 -15.07 -33.26 -16.42
N GLU A 212 -14.66 -32.02 -16.65
CA GLU A 212 -13.34 -31.51 -16.29
C GLU A 212 -13.44 -30.23 -15.46
N VAL A 213 -12.43 -29.99 -14.62
CA VAL A 213 -12.26 -28.70 -13.93
C VAL A 213 -11.35 -27.83 -14.77
N ARG A 214 -11.83 -26.65 -15.16
CA ARG A 214 -11.05 -25.64 -15.88
C ARG A 214 -11.32 -24.25 -15.34
N LEU A 215 -10.55 -23.27 -15.79
CA LEU A 215 -10.84 -21.86 -15.50
C LEU A 215 -12.01 -21.37 -16.36
N LEU A 216 -12.74 -20.38 -15.83
CA LEU A 216 -13.82 -19.69 -16.53
C LEU A 216 -13.31 -19.04 -17.82
N GLN A 217 -14.01 -19.26 -18.92
CA GLN A 217 -13.68 -18.72 -20.23
C GLN A 217 -14.76 -17.74 -20.75
N PRO A 218 -14.41 -16.81 -21.64
CA PRO A 218 -15.39 -16.02 -22.36
C PRO A 218 -16.37 -16.93 -23.13
N GLY A 219 -17.65 -16.57 -23.05
CA GLY A 219 -18.73 -17.30 -23.72
C GLY A 219 -19.36 -18.43 -22.89
N ASP A 220 -18.75 -18.82 -21.76
CA ASP A 220 -19.30 -19.88 -20.91
C ASP A 220 -20.73 -19.56 -20.45
N ARG A 221 -21.55 -20.61 -20.37
CA ARG A 221 -22.95 -20.57 -19.99
C ARG A 221 -23.22 -21.57 -18.88
N PHE A 222 -24.09 -21.20 -17.95
CA PHE A 222 -24.64 -22.13 -16.98
C PHE A 222 -26.16 -22.13 -17.13
N ARG A 223 -26.72 -23.29 -17.48
CA ARG A 223 -28.12 -23.42 -17.92
C ARG A 223 -28.38 -22.45 -19.09
N THR A 224 -29.34 -21.54 -18.96
CA THR A 224 -29.71 -20.56 -19.99
C THR A 224 -28.95 -19.23 -19.90
N LYS A 225 -28.18 -19.00 -18.82
CA LYS A 225 -27.53 -17.72 -18.55
C LYS A 225 -26.05 -17.71 -18.94
N LYS A 226 -25.58 -16.60 -19.52
CA LYS A 226 -24.15 -16.35 -19.76
C LYS A 226 -23.44 -16.08 -18.43
N MET A 227 -22.27 -16.68 -18.23
CA MET A 227 -21.47 -16.49 -17.02
C MET A 227 -21.07 -15.04 -16.78
N LYS A 228 -20.81 -14.26 -17.85
CA LYS A 228 -20.54 -12.82 -17.73
C LYS A 228 -21.65 -12.09 -16.95
N ARG A 229 -22.92 -12.42 -17.19
CA ARG A 229 -24.07 -11.81 -16.51
C ARG A 229 -24.21 -12.34 -15.09
N LEU A 230 -24.10 -13.65 -14.89
CA LEU A 230 -24.14 -14.27 -13.57
C LEU A 230 -23.04 -13.72 -12.63
N CYS A 231 -21.81 -13.55 -13.10
CA CYS A 231 -20.74 -12.99 -12.29
C CYS A 231 -20.99 -11.53 -11.89
N LEU A 232 -21.76 -10.77 -12.68
CA LEU A 232 -22.18 -9.41 -12.30
C LEU A 232 -23.30 -9.44 -11.26
N GLU A 233 -24.29 -10.30 -11.44
CA GLU A 233 -25.39 -10.53 -10.47
C GLU A 233 -24.84 -10.98 -9.10
N LEU A 234 -23.80 -11.82 -9.10
CA LEU A 234 -23.12 -12.31 -7.89
C LEU A 234 -22.01 -11.38 -7.38
N ALA A 235 -21.84 -10.20 -7.99
CA ALA A 235 -20.80 -9.23 -7.66
C ALA A 235 -19.37 -9.82 -7.57
N ILE A 236 -19.06 -10.84 -8.38
CA ILE A 236 -17.73 -11.46 -8.38
C ILE A 236 -16.74 -10.47 -9.02
N PRO A 237 -15.63 -10.09 -8.36
CA PRO A 237 -14.69 -9.12 -8.91
C PRO A 237 -13.97 -9.61 -10.18
N ALA A 238 -13.66 -8.70 -11.11
CA ALA A 238 -13.03 -9.05 -12.38
C ALA A 238 -11.69 -9.81 -12.24
N PRO A 239 -10.78 -9.44 -11.32
CA PRO A 239 -9.56 -10.22 -11.08
C PRO A 239 -9.83 -11.67 -10.63
N GLU A 240 -10.85 -11.88 -9.81
CA GLU A 240 -11.24 -13.21 -9.32
C GLU A 240 -11.88 -14.07 -10.40
N ARG A 241 -12.69 -13.46 -11.29
CA ARG A 241 -13.32 -14.18 -12.42
C ARG A 241 -12.29 -14.88 -13.29
N ALA A 242 -11.12 -14.26 -13.47
CA ALA A 242 -10.05 -14.80 -14.31
C ALA A 242 -9.40 -16.08 -13.74
N LEU A 243 -9.57 -16.35 -12.45
CA LEU A 243 -9.10 -17.56 -11.79
C LEU A 243 -10.26 -18.47 -11.36
N LEU A 244 -11.52 -18.11 -11.63
CA LEU A 244 -12.65 -18.86 -11.09
C LEU A 244 -12.68 -20.30 -11.65
N PRO A 245 -12.66 -21.35 -10.80
CA PRO A 245 -12.78 -22.72 -11.26
C PRO A 245 -14.23 -23.01 -11.65
N VAL A 246 -14.40 -23.72 -12.74
CA VAL A 246 -15.69 -24.21 -13.26
C VAL A 246 -15.58 -25.69 -13.61
N VAL A 247 -16.70 -26.39 -13.57
CA VAL A 247 -16.81 -27.76 -14.06
C VAL A 247 -17.59 -27.73 -15.36
N ALA A 248 -17.01 -28.22 -16.44
CA ALA A 248 -17.62 -28.26 -17.77
C ALA A 248 -17.47 -29.64 -18.38
N LYS A 249 -18.29 -29.95 -19.39
CA LYS A 249 -17.98 -31.07 -20.28
C LYS A 249 -16.74 -30.71 -21.11
N PRO A 250 -15.81 -31.64 -21.36
CA PRO A 250 -14.62 -31.38 -22.17
C PRO A 250 -14.98 -30.74 -23.52
N GLY A 251 -14.34 -29.63 -23.85
CA GLY A 251 -14.58 -28.89 -25.09
C GLY A 251 -15.90 -28.10 -25.15
N SER A 252 -16.74 -28.14 -24.12
CA SER A 252 -18.02 -27.42 -24.10
C SER A 252 -17.94 -26.07 -23.37
N LYS A 253 -18.77 -25.13 -23.83
CA LYS A 253 -19.06 -23.85 -23.15
C LYS A 253 -20.18 -23.97 -22.13
N ASP A 254 -20.88 -25.10 -22.10
CA ASP A 254 -21.92 -25.38 -21.12
C ASP A 254 -21.31 -25.95 -19.85
N LEU A 255 -21.48 -25.19 -18.77
CA LEU A 255 -20.99 -25.53 -17.45
C LEU A 255 -21.98 -26.46 -16.73
N LEU A 256 -21.43 -27.48 -16.08
CA LEU A 256 -22.15 -28.34 -15.16
C LEU A 256 -22.19 -27.76 -13.75
N TRP A 257 -21.15 -26.99 -13.39
CA TRP A 257 -21.06 -26.31 -12.10
C TRP A 257 -20.17 -25.08 -12.17
N HIS A 258 -20.47 -24.09 -11.33
CA HIS A 258 -19.61 -22.94 -11.07
C HIS A 258 -19.66 -22.53 -9.60
N PHE A 259 -18.57 -21.95 -9.11
CA PHE A 259 -18.57 -21.29 -7.79
C PHE A 259 -19.51 -20.07 -7.81
N PRO A 260 -20.26 -19.74 -6.74
CA PRO A 260 -20.22 -20.27 -5.37
C PRO A 260 -21.26 -21.36 -5.05
N ILE A 261 -21.85 -22.03 -6.04
CA ILE A 261 -22.91 -23.03 -5.79
C ILE A 261 -22.38 -24.14 -4.87
N GLN A 262 -23.08 -24.40 -3.77
CA GLN A 262 -22.78 -25.52 -2.88
C GLN A 262 -23.54 -26.76 -3.32
N ASP A 263 -22.80 -27.78 -3.72
CA ASP A 263 -23.26 -29.11 -4.11
C ASP A 263 -22.11 -30.12 -3.97
N ALA A 264 -22.25 -31.32 -4.53
CA ALA A 264 -21.22 -32.35 -4.47
C ALA A 264 -19.85 -31.89 -5.05
N PHE A 265 -19.84 -31.01 -6.06
CA PHE A 265 -18.60 -30.41 -6.60
C PHE A 265 -18.10 -29.27 -5.71
N GLY A 266 -18.99 -28.36 -5.30
CA GLY A 266 -18.68 -27.21 -4.46
C GLY A 266 -18.11 -27.58 -3.09
N ASP A 267 -18.55 -28.70 -2.52
CA ASP A 267 -18.01 -29.25 -1.27
C ASP A 267 -16.56 -29.73 -1.41
N CYS A 268 -16.14 -30.09 -2.62
CA CYS A 268 -14.80 -30.58 -2.91
C CYS A 268 -13.83 -29.46 -3.31
N LEU A 269 -14.34 -28.30 -3.72
CA LEU A 269 -13.56 -27.17 -4.22
C LEU A 269 -13.46 -26.04 -3.19
N LYS A 270 -12.40 -25.24 -3.28
CA LYS A 270 -12.17 -24.04 -2.48
C LYS A 270 -11.54 -22.95 -3.36
N LEU A 271 -11.81 -21.69 -3.03
CA LEU A 271 -11.08 -20.56 -3.61
C LEU A 271 -9.89 -20.23 -2.71
N PRO A 272 -8.64 -20.38 -3.18
CA PRO A 272 -7.46 -20.18 -2.33
C PRO A 272 -7.23 -18.73 -1.88
N TRP A 273 -7.88 -17.76 -2.51
CA TRP A 273 -7.83 -16.35 -2.11
C TRP A 273 -8.95 -15.92 -1.17
N LYS A 274 -9.96 -16.77 -0.90
CA LYS A 274 -10.95 -16.47 0.15
C LYS A 274 -10.41 -16.97 1.48
N LYS A 275 -10.35 -16.07 2.49
CA LYS A 275 -10.09 -16.47 3.87
C LYS A 275 -11.17 -17.49 4.30
N LYS A 276 -10.77 -18.49 5.08
CA LYS A 276 -11.71 -19.38 5.77
C LYS A 276 -12.49 -18.58 6.80
#